data_AF-A0AAN8RSA1-F1
#
_entry.id   AF-A0AAN8RSA1-F1
#
_cell.length_a   1.000
_cell.length_b   1.000
_cell.length_c   1.000
_cell.angle_alpha   90.00
_cell.angle_beta   90.00
_cell.angle_gamma   90.00
#
_symmetry.space_group_name_H-M   'P 1'
#
loop_
_entity.id
_entity.type
_entity.pdbx_description
1 polymer ?
#
loop_
_entity_poly.entity_id
_entity_poly.type
_entity_poly.pdbx_seq_one_letter_code
_entity_poly.pdbx_strand_id
1 'polypeptide(L)'
;MMPANFLILSYCRFSCCNKVFPCDKCHDSSVEPRHPSEHANRMICGACSREQNYRPDDCAFCGHSFVSKNSGFWEGGKGTRDKTRMSRKDPRKYKRVNV
;
A
#
# COMPACT_ATOMS: atom_id res chain seq x y z
N MET A 1 7.97 6.32 -8.71
CA MET A 1 6.58 6.14 -9.18
C MET A 1 5.91 5.04 -8.36
N MET A 2 4.99 5.40 -7.46
CA MET A 2 4.30 4.43 -6.59
C MET A 2 3.22 3.67 -7.39
N PRO A 3 3.02 2.36 -7.17
CA PRO A 3 2.02 1.58 -7.88
C PRO A 3 0.59 2.06 -7.56
N ALA A 4 -0.36 1.90 -8.49
CA ALA A 4 -1.75 2.35 -8.33
C ALA A 4 -2.51 1.71 -7.13
N ASN A 5 -1.99 0.61 -6.59
CA ASN A 5 -2.58 -0.16 -5.49
C ASN A 5 -1.85 0.05 -4.14
N PHE A 6 -1.08 1.13 -4.04
CA PHE A 6 -0.28 1.43 -2.86
C PHE A 6 -1.16 1.96 -1.72
N LEU A 7 -1.11 1.30 -0.56
CA LEU A 7 -1.77 1.74 0.65
C LEU A 7 -0.99 2.93 1.23
N ILE A 8 -1.68 3.97 1.70
CA ILE A 8 -1.10 5.15 2.37
C ILE A 8 -0.68 4.76 3.81
N LEU A 9 0.14 3.72 3.93
CA LEU A 9 0.72 3.21 5.17
C LEU A 9 2.24 3.19 5.09
N SER A 10 2.82 3.95 4.16
CA SER A 10 4.25 4.20 4.10
C SER A 10 4.51 5.67 3.83
N TYR A 11 5.58 6.19 4.42
CA TYR A 11 6.02 7.56 4.21
C TYR A 11 7.47 7.60 3.71
N CYS A 12 7.70 8.22 2.57
CA CYS A 12 9.01 8.35 1.95
C CYS A 12 9.79 9.52 2.58
N ARG A 13 11.06 9.29 2.92
CA ARG A 13 11.98 10.35 3.36
C ARG A 13 12.83 10.79 2.17
N PHE A 14 12.60 12.01 1.71
CA PHE A 14 13.26 12.57 0.53
C PHE A 14 14.64 13.13 0.91
N SER A 15 15.69 12.76 0.16
CA SER A 15 17.07 13.20 0.43
C SER A 15 17.30 14.69 0.18
N CYS A 16 16.58 15.26 -0.80
CA CYS A 16 16.69 16.67 -1.18
C CYS A 16 16.35 17.65 -0.05
N CYS A 17 15.44 17.29 0.87
CA CYS A 17 15.01 18.19 1.95
C CYS A 17 14.85 17.51 3.32
N ASN A 18 15.13 16.21 3.43
CA ASN A 18 14.97 15.38 4.63
C ASN A 18 13.56 15.37 5.24
N LYS A 19 12.55 15.86 4.51
CA LYS A 19 11.13 15.81 4.90
C LYS A 19 10.49 14.48 4.50
N VAL A 20 9.36 14.21 5.12
CA VAL A 20 8.64 12.94 5.03
C VAL A 20 7.27 13.16 4.41
N PHE A 21 6.97 12.44 3.32
CA PHE A 21 5.71 12.55 2.59
C PHE A 21 5.21 11.17 2.13
N PRO A 22 3.89 10.97 1.97
CA PRO A 22 3.34 9.66 1.59
C PRO A 22 3.69 9.25 0.15
N CYS A 23 3.94 10.19 -0.75
CA CYS A 23 4.41 9.92 -2.11
C CYS A 23 5.10 11.14 -2.74
N ASP A 24 5.74 10.93 -3.90
CA ASP A 24 6.44 11.96 -4.69
C ASP A 24 5.51 13.15 -5.01
N LYS A 25 4.25 12.89 -5.39
CA LYS A 25 3.28 13.95 -5.72
C LYS A 25 2.94 14.82 -4.50
N CYS A 26 2.80 14.21 -3.32
CA CYS A 26 2.53 14.92 -2.09
C CYS A 26 3.73 15.75 -1.63
N HIS A 27 4.95 15.26 -1.90
CA HIS A 27 6.16 16.05 -1.72
C HIS A 27 6.12 17.28 -2.64
N ASP A 28 5.96 17.08 -3.95
CA ASP A 28 6.04 18.17 -4.94
C ASP A 28 4.94 19.23 -4.76
N SER A 29 3.76 18.84 -4.24
CA SER A 29 2.66 19.76 -3.99
C SER A 29 2.81 20.61 -2.73
N SER A 30 3.56 20.12 -1.73
CA SER A 30 3.55 20.69 -0.38
C SER A 30 4.93 21.18 0.08
N VAL A 31 6.00 20.83 -0.64
CA VAL A 31 7.35 21.26 -0.29
C VAL A 31 7.59 22.71 -0.70
N GLU A 32 7.91 23.53 0.29
CA GLU A 32 8.37 24.90 0.09
C GLU A 32 9.75 25.10 0.77
N PRO A 33 10.69 25.80 0.11
CA PRO A 33 10.60 26.28 -1.28
C PRO A 33 10.56 25.11 -2.28
N ARG A 34 9.88 25.30 -3.42
CA ARG A 34 9.89 24.30 -4.50
C ARG A 34 11.30 24.02 -4.97
N HIS A 35 11.61 22.73 -5.13
CA HIS A 35 12.89 22.26 -5.65
C HIS A 35 12.69 20.97 -6.46
N PRO A 36 13.67 20.58 -7.30
CA PRO A 36 13.66 19.29 -7.97
C PRO A 36 13.58 18.15 -6.94
N SER A 37 12.71 17.17 -7.18
CA SER A 37 12.61 15.99 -6.33
C SER A 37 13.70 14.98 -6.69
N GLU A 38 14.44 14.55 -5.68
CA GLU A 38 15.32 13.39 -5.77
C GLU A 38 14.58 12.16 -5.23
N HIS A 39 14.82 10.99 -5.80
CA HIS A 39 14.10 9.79 -5.38
C HIS A 39 14.43 9.41 -3.93
N ALA A 40 13.40 9.12 -3.14
CA ALA A 40 13.57 8.75 -1.74
C ALA A 40 14.19 7.35 -1.60
N ASN A 41 15.40 7.28 -1.04
CA ASN A 41 16.08 6.01 -0.76
C ASN A 41 15.63 5.34 0.55
N ARG A 42 14.87 6.07 1.38
CA ARG A 42 14.39 5.61 2.70
C ARG A 42 12.89 5.80 2.81
N MET A 43 12.24 4.90 3.54
CA MET A 43 10.81 4.95 3.85
C MET A 43 10.53 4.56 5.30
N ILE A 44 9.45 5.07 5.85
CA ILE A 44 8.97 4.79 7.20
C ILE A 44 7.68 3.97 7.08
N CYS A 45 7.65 2.81 7.73
CA CYS A 45 6.46 1.98 7.80
C CYS A 45 5.43 2.63 8.73
N GLY A 46 4.23 2.95 8.23
CA GLY A 46 3.13 3.51 9.03
C GLY A 46 2.51 2.50 10.02
N ALA A 47 2.79 1.21 9.88
CA ALA A 47 2.27 0.17 10.79
C ALA A 47 3.15 -0.07 12.02
N CYS A 48 4.48 0.00 11.88
CA CYS A 48 5.42 -0.24 12.99
C CYS A 48 6.37 0.91 13.27
N SER A 49 6.22 2.04 12.58
CA SER A 49 6.97 3.29 12.76
C SER A 49 8.49 3.18 12.60
N ARG A 50 8.99 2.16 11.89
CA ARG A 50 10.43 1.97 11.64
C ARG A 50 10.83 2.53 10.29
N GLU A 51 11.98 3.19 10.25
CA GLU A 51 12.63 3.64 9.02
C GLU A 51 13.44 2.48 8.42
N GLN A 52 13.32 2.29 7.10
CA GLN A 52 13.96 1.23 6.31
C GLN A 52 14.38 1.76 4.94
N ASN A 53 15.21 1.00 4.22
CA ASN A 53 15.47 1.27 2.81
C ASN A 53 14.17 1.17 2.01
N TYR A 54 14.09 1.95 0.93
CA TYR A 54 12.94 1.95 0.05
C TYR A 54 12.63 0.53 -0.45
N ARG A 55 11.43 0.06 -0.13
CA ARG A 55 10.94 -1.29 -0.38
C ARG A 55 9.42 -1.23 -0.55
N PRO A 56 8.91 -1.07 -1.79
CA PRO A 56 7.51 -0.74 -2.03
C PRO A 56 6.54 -1.91 -1.77
N ASP A 57 7.02 -3.14 -1.61
CA ASP A 57 6.17 -4.31 -1.42
C ASP A 57 5.75 -4.49 0.04
N ASP A 58 6.72 -4.51 0.94
CA ASP A 58 6.53 -4.89 2.35
C ASP A 58 7.55 -4.27 3.31
N CYS A 59 7.16 -4.19 4.60
CA CYS A 59 8.04 -3.76 5.68
C CYS A 59 9.05 -4.85 6.03
N ALA A 60 10.34 -4.53 5.99
CA ALA A 60 11.42 -5.47 6.32
C ALA A 60 11.42 -5.92 7.80
N PHE A 61 10.72 -5.18 8.68
CA PHE A 61 10.70 -5.46 10.12
C PHE A 61 9.43 -6.17 10.59
N CYS A 62 8.25 -5.73 10.12
CA CYS A 62 6.97 -6.29 10.58
C CYS A 62 6.23 -7.10 9.50
N GLY A 63 6.74 -7.12 8.25
CA GLY A 63 6.13 -7.85 7.13
C GLY A 63 4.82 -7.23 6.61
N HIS A 64 4.44 -6.03 7.06
CA HIS A 64 3.24 -5.37 6.57
C HIS A 64 3.35 -5.05 5.08
N SER A 65 2.35 -5.45 4.29
CA SER A 65 2.30 -5.22 2.84
C SER A 65 1.87 -3.78 2.54
N PHE A 66 2.66 -3.03 1.79
CA PHE A 66 2.28 -1.68 1.34
C PHE A 66 1.46 -1.69 0.05
N VAL A 67 1.47 -2.82 -0.68
CA VAL A 67 0.63 -3.02 -1.85
C VAL A 67 -0.60 -3.83 -1.46
N SER A 68 -1.78 -3.42 -1.92
CA SER A 68 -2.96 -4.27 -1.82
C SER A 68 -2.78 -5.50 -2.71
N LYS A 69 -2.81 -6.68 -2.10
CA LYS A 69 -2.78 -7.94 -2.85
C LYS A 69 -4.20 -8.19 -3.38
N ASN A 70 -4.38 -8.12 -4.69
CA ASN A 70 -5.61 -8.54 -5.33
C ASN A 70 -5.64 -10.09 -5.38
N SER A 71 -5.82 -10.73 -4.24
CA SER A 71 -6.09 -12.17 -4.21
C SER A 71 -7.51 -12.39 -4.68
N GLY A 72 -7.69 -13.19 -5.74
CA GLY A 72 -9.01 -13.59 -6.25
C GLY A 72 -9.87 -14.36 -5.24
N PHE A 73 -9.35 -14.59 -4.03
CA PHE A 73 -10.02 -15.24 -2.93
C PHE A 73 -9.89 -14.35 -1.67
N TRP A 74 -10.92 -13.53 -1.49
CA TRP A 74 -11.22 -12.71 -0.32
C TRP A 74 -10.24 -11.58 0.05
N GLU A 75 -10.75 -10.57 0.78
CA GLU A 75 -10.01 -9.41 1.31
C GLU A 75 -8.74 -9.80 2.07
N GLY A 76 -7.60 -9.90 1.38
CA GLY A 76 -6.35 -10.34 1.98
C GLY A 76 -6.44 -11.70 2.68
N GLY A 77 -7.31 -12.60 2.21
CA GLY A 77 -7.56 -13.92 2.81
C GLY A 77 -8.64 -13.99 3.89
N LYS A 78 -9.37 -12.89 4.18
CA LYS A 78 -10.33 -12.81 5.32
C LYS A 78 -11.81 -13.06 5.04
N GLY A 79 -12.21 -13.50 3.85
CA GLY A 79 -13.54 -14.11 3.73
C GLY A 79 -14.79 -13.22 3.51
N THR A 80 -14.81 -12.11 2.76
CA THR A 80 -16.11 -11.44 2.39
C THR A 80 -16.90 -12.14 1.27
N ARG A 81 -18.08 -12.70 1.59
CA ARG A 81 -18.88 -13.60 0.70
C ARG A 81 -19.72 -12.83 -0.32
N ASP A 82 -19.06 -11.96 -1.07
CA ASP A 82 -19.70 -11.16 -2.11
C ASP A 82 -19.90 -12.00 -3.38
N LYS A 83 -21.16 -12.37 -3.66
CA LYS A 83 -21.54 -13.15 -4.85
C LYS A 83 -21.10 -12.53 -6.17
N THR A 84 -21.02 -11.20 -6.27
CA THR A 84 -20.65 -10.52 -7.52
C THR A 84 -19.20 -10.80 -7.90
N ARG A 85 -18.34 -10.91 -6.88
CA ARG A 85 -16.90 -11.12 -7.01
C ARG A 85 -16.47 -12.58 -6.93
N MET A 86 -17.34 -13.49 -6.48
CA MET A 86 -17.05 -14.92 -6.45
C MET A 86 -16.90 -15.52 -7.85
N SER A 87 -15.92 -16.41 -8.03
CA SER A 87 -15.76 -17.19 -9.26
C SER A 87 -17.03 -17.98 -9.58
N ARG A 88 -17.38 -18.07 -10.86
CA ARG A 88 -18.50 -18.91 -11.32
C ARG A 88 -18.29 -20.40 -11.03
N LYS A 89 -17.03 -20.83 -10.91
CA LYS A 89 -16.65 -22.21 -10.60
C LYS A 89 -16.65 -22.50 -9.09
N ASP A 90 -16.85 -21.49 -8.23
CA ASP A 90 -16.83 -21.70 -6.79
C ASP A 90 -18.14 -22.40 -6.34
N PRO A 91 -18.08 -23.62 -5.79
CA PRO A 91 -19.26 -24.39 -5.41
C PRO A 91 -20.06 -23.75 -4.27
N ARG A 92 -19.48 -22.79 -3.53
CA ARG A 92 -20.13 -22.05 -2.43
C ARG A 92 -20.82 -20.78 -2.92
N LYS A 93 -20.63 -20.34 -4.18
CA LYS A 93 -21.23 -19.11 -4.72
C LYS A 93 -22.76 -19.12 -4.63
N TYR A 94 -23.37 -20.25 -4.93
CA TYR A 94 -24.83 -20.41 -5.01
C TYR A 94 -25.43 -21.18 -3.81
N LYS A 95 -24.61 -21.63 -2.86
CA LYS A 95 -25.06 -22.43 -1.70
C LYS A 95 -25.13 -21.56 -0.45
N ARG A 96 -26.03 -21.86 0.50
CA ARG A 96 -26.10 -21.21 1.84
C ARG A 96 -26.08 -19.68 1.78
N VAL A 97 -26.92 -19.13 0.91
CA VAL A 97 -27.24 -17.71 0.91
C VAL A 97 -28.45 -17.62 1.81
N ASN A 98 -28.23 -17.28 3.08
CA ASN A 98 -29.36 -16.95 3.93
C ASN A 98 -29.97 -15.64 3.41
N VAL A 99 -31.29 -15.68 3.21
CA VAL A 99 -32.15 -14.50 3.02
C VAL A 99 -32.09 -13.66 4.28
#